data_AF-A3SLC9-F1
#
_entry.id   AF-A3SLC9-F1
#
_cell.length_a   1.000
_cell.length_b   1.000
_cell.length_c   1.000
_cell.angle_alpha   90.00
_cell.angle_beta   90.00
_cell.angle_gamma   90.00
#
_symmetry.space_group_name_H-M   'P 1'
#
loop_
_entity.id
_entity.type
_entity.pdbx_description
1 polymer ?
#
loop_
_entity_poly.entity_id
_entity_poly.type
_entity_poly.pdbx_seq_one_letter_code
_entity_poly.pdbx_strand_id
1 'polypeptide(L)'
;MKTEFNTRAKQTRREAPFSLRLTFEERAQLEAAANGVPLGTYIKAVLFGTELPKIRRRGTEPVKDHEALGRVMAALGQSRLSSNLNQMARAVNTGTLPVHPETESDLRQACADVHLMRSTLLEAFGKDGGPS
;
A
#
# COMPACT_ATOMS: atom_id res chain seq x y z
N MET A 1 45.83 32.37 6.77
CA MET A 1 45.13 31.10 6.42
C MET A 1 43.86 31.49 5.67
N LYS A 2 43.82 31.34 4.34
CA LYS A 2 42.61 31.62 3.53
C LYS A 2 42.01 30.29 3.13
N THR A 3 40.76 30.05 3.49
CA THR A 3 40.05 28.79 3.30
C THR A 3 39.53 28.70 1.86
N GLU A 4 40.11 27.80 1.07
CA GLU A 4 39.65 27.46 -0.28
C GLU A 4 38.47 26.46 -0.18
N PHE A 5 37.22 26.95 -0.15
CA PHE A 5 36.04 26.07 -0.04
C PHE A 5 35.04 26.20 -1.19
N ASN A 6 35.38 26.87 -2.30
CA ASN A 6 34.40 27.01 -3.39
C ASN A 6 35.03 27.05 -4.78
N THR A 7 35.65 25.94 -5.18
CA THR A 7 35.94 25.67 -6.59
C THR A 7 34.69 25.06 -7.23
N ARG A 8 33.68 25.90 -7.49
CA ARG A 8 32.47 25.49 -8.21
C ARG A 8 32.87 24.95 -9.59
N ALA A 9 32.61 23.66 -9.81
CA ALA A 9 32.88 22.96 -11.05
C ALA A 9 32.39 23.79 -12.25
N LYS A 10 33.30 24.07 -13.18
CA LYS A 10 33.06 24.83 -14.41
C LYS A 10 31.92 24.15 -15.18
N GLN A 11 30.72 24.74 -15.14
CA GLN A 11 29.55 24.25 -15.87
C GLN A 11 29.88 24.28 -17.37
N THR A 12 30.13 23.12 -17.96
CA THR A 12 30.17 22.96 -19.42
C THR A 12 28.86 23.47 -19.98
N ARG A 13 28.91 24.42 -20.92
CA ARG A 13 27.71 24.94 -21.59
C ARG A 13 26.99 23.77 -22.23
N ARG A 14 25.82 23.41 -21.69
CA ARG A 14 24.98 22.37 -22.28
C ARG A 14 24.43 22.89 -23.60
N GLU A 15 24.33 22.01 -24.59
CA GLU A 15 23.64 22.32 -25.83
C GLU A 15 22.19 22.72 -25.53
N ALA A 16 21.67 23.64 -26.36
CA ALA A 16 20.30 24.09 -26.22
C ALA A 16 19.34 22.89 -26.35
N PRO A 17 18.25 22.86 -25.58
CA PRO A 17 17.28 21.77 -25.68
C PRO A 17 16.63 21.73 -27.06
N PHE A 18 16.33 20.52 -27.54
CA PHE A 18 15.59 20.32 -28.78
C PHE A 18 14.14 20.79 -28.61
N SER A 19 13.71 21.76 -29.43
CA SER A 19 12.34 22.26 -29.44
C SER A 19 11.52 21.52 -30.50
N LEU A 20 10.46 20.85 -30.07
CA LEU A 20 9.50 20.19 -30.93
C LEU A 20 8.16 20.92 -30.84
N ARG A 21 7.59 21.32 -31.97
CA ARG A 21 6.22 21.85 -32.03
C ARG A 21 5.25 20.68 -32.08
N LEU A 22 4.29 20.68 -31.16
CA LEU A 22 3.22 19.70 -31.08
C LEU A 22 1.89 20.45 -31.08
N THR A 23 0.93 19.91 -31.82
CA THR A 23 -0.48 20.27 -31.64
C THR A 23 -0.98 19.80 -30.26
N PHE A 24 -2.15 20.29 -29.85
CA PHE A 24 -2.76 19.87 -28.59
C PHE A 24 -3.01 18.35 -28.55
N GLU A 25 -3.52 17.79 -29.65
CA GLU A 25 -3.84 16.36 -29.76
C GLU A 25 -2.58 15.48 -29.68
N GLU A 26 -1.52 15.83 -30.41
CA GLU A 26 -0.25 15.10 -30.36
C GLU A 26 0.37 15.14 -28.96
N ARG A 27 0.32 16.30 -28.29
CA ARG A 27 0.83 16.43 -26.92
C ARG A 27 0.01 15.57 -25.94
N ALA A 28 -1.32 15.56 -26.07
CA ALA A 28 -2.19 14.75 -25.23
C ALA A 28 -1.94 13.25 -25.41
N GLN A 29 -1.74 12.79 -26.66
CA GLN A 29 -1.39 11.41 -26.96
C GLN A 29 -0.05 11.01 -26.32
N LEU A 30 0.97 11.88 -26.42
CA LEU A 30 2.27 11.63 -25.79
C LEU A 30 2.20 11.63 -24.27
N GLU A 31 1.40 12.50 -23.65
CA GLU A 31 1.21 12.52 -22.19
C GLU A 31 0.49 11.25 -21.70
N ALA A 32 -0.52 10.78 -22.42
CA ALA A 32 -1.21 9.53 -22.13
C ALA A 32 -0.26 8.33 -22.27
N ALA A 33 0.52 8.28 -23.34
CA ALA A 33 1.49 7.21 -23.59
C ALA A 33 2.66 7.23 -22.59
N ALA A 34 3.10 8.42 -22.18
CA ALA A 34 4.11 8.59 -21.14
C ALA A 34 3.64 8.08 -19.78
N ASN A 35 2.32 8.05 -19.54
CA ASN A 35 1.70 7.30 -18.46
C ASN A 35 2.31 7.63 -17.08
N GLY A 36 2.54 8.93 -16.83
CA GLY A 36 3.15 9.46 -15.60
C GLY A 36 4.67 9.67 -15.65
N VAL A 37 5.34 9.24 -16.72
CA VAL A 37 6.75 9.59 -16.99
C VAL A 37 6.86 11.02 -17.50
N PRO A 38 7.86 11.81 -17.06
CA PRO A 38 8.11 13.11 -17.66
C PRO A 38 8.27 13.00 -19.18
N LEU A 39 7.54 13.85 -19.91
CA LEU A 39 7.41 13.77 -21.37
C LEU A 39 8.77 13.69 -22.09
N GLY A 40 9.75 14.48 -21.66
CA GLY A 40 11.10 14.45 -22.24
C GLY A 40 11.85 13.14 -22.01
N THR A 41 11.63 12.47 -20.88
CA THR A 41 12.17 11.14 -20.59
C THR A 41 11.49 10.09 -21.46
N TYR A 42 10.17 10.17 -21.59
CA TYR A 42 9.41 9.28 -22.46
C TYR A 42 9.83 9.41 -23.93
N ILE A 43 9.92 10.64 -24.45
CA ILE A 43 10.35 10.91 -25.83
C ILE A 43 11.77 10.38 -26.08
N LYS A 44 12.71 10.56 -25.15
CA LYS A 44 14.06 10.00 -25.28
C LYS A 44 14.05 8.47 -25.31
N ALA A 45 13.24 7.83 -24.47
CA ALA A 45 13.10 6.39 -24.45
C ALA A 45 12.59 5.83 -25.78
N VAL A 46 11.59 6.48 -26.37
CA VAL A 46 11.07 6.10 -27.69
C VAL A 46 12.12 6.33 -28.79
N LEU A 47 12.79 7.49 -28.80
CA LEU A 47 13.75 7.85 -29.87
C LEU A 47 15.03 7.00 -29.86
N PHE A 48 15.52 6.64 -28.68
CA PHE A 48 16.79 5.92 -28.52
C PHE A 48 16.61 4.46 -28.07
N GLY A 49 15.36 3.98 -27.99
CA GLY A 49 15.04 2.62 -27.53
C GLY A 49 15.51 2.34 -26.10
N THR A 50 15.64 3.36 -25.24
CA THR A 50 16.11 3.16 -23.87
C THR A 50 14.95 2.74 -22.96
N GLU A 51 15.24 1.89 -21.98
CA GLU A 51 14.23 1.51 -20.99
C GLU A 51 13.70 2.72 -20.22
N LEU A 52 12.37 2.76 -20.03
CA LEU A 52 11.73 3.80 -19.22
C LEU A 52 12.04 3.57 -17.74
N PRO A 53 12.34 4.63 -16.98
CA PRO A 53 12.49 4.50 -15.54
C PRO A 53 11.17 4.03 -14.92
N LYS A 54 11.25 3.02 -14.05
CA LYS A 54 10.10 2.57 -13.25
C LYS A 54 9.73 3.68 -12.25
N ILE A 55 8.74 4.50 -12.61
CA ILE A 55 8.24 5.53 -11.69
C ILE A 55 7.22 4.89 -10.77
N ARG A 56 7.57 4.87 -9.48
CA ARG A 56 6.66 4.43 -8.43
C ARG A 56 5.51 5.42 -8.34
N ARG A 57 4.31 4.99 -8.72
CA ARG A 57 3.12 5.83 -8.62
C ARG A 57 2.65 5.85 -7.17
N ARG A 58 2.57 7.04 -6.59
CA ARG A 58 1.86 7.22 -5.32
C ARG A 58 0.37 7.31 -5.65
N GLY A 59 -0.36 6.20 -5.52
CA GLY A 59 -1.83 6.23 -5.47
C GLY A 59 -2.61 5.91 -6.74
N THR A 60 -2.12 5.05 -7.63
CA THR A 60 -3.00 4.44 -8.66
C THR A 60 -3.54 3.12 -8.10
N GLU A 61 -4.62 3.28 -7.33
CA GLU A 61 -5.57 2.26 -6.83
C GLU A 61 -5.01 1.19 -5.86
N PRO A 62 -5.42 1.31 -4.58
CA PRO A 62 -6.55 0.51 -4.08
C PRO A 62 -7.40 1.28 -3.04
N VAL A 63 -7.98 2.44 -3.40
CA VAL A 63 -8.65 3.31 -2.40
C VAL A 63 -10.01 2.74 -1.93
N LYS A 64 -10.75 2.04 -2.79
CA LYS A 64 -12.08 1.49 -2.45
C LYS A 64 -12.01 0.24 -1.56
N ASP A 65 -11.09 -0.68 -1.86
CA ASP A 65 -10.92 -1.89 -1.05
C ASP A 65 -10.39 -1.58 0.35
N HIS A 66 -9.54 -0.56 0.48
CA HIS A 66 -9.01 -0.13 1.79
C HIS A 66 -10.08 0.51 2.69
N GLU A 67 -11.04 1.24 2.14
CA GLU A 67 -12.12 1.85 2.93
C GLU A 67 -13.14 0.80 3.40
N ALA A 68 -13.50 -0.16 2.53
CA ALA A 68 -14.37 -1.26 2.90
C ALA A 68 -13.71 -2.17 3.96
N LEU A 69 -12.43 -2.55 3.77
CA LEU A 69 -11.69 -3.31 4.77
C LEU A 69 -11.49 -2.53 6.08
N GLY A 70 -11.21 -1.23 6.01
CA GLY A 70 -11.07 -0.37 7.18
C GLY A 70 -12.33 -0.32 8.04
N ARG A 71 -13.51 -0.28 7.40
CA ARG A 71 -14.82 -0.38 8.08
C ARG A 71 -15.03 -1.75 8.74
N VAL A 72 -14.68 -2.83 8.05
CA VAL A 72 -14.76 -4.18 8.63
C VAL A 72 -13.86 -4.31 9.85
N MET A 73 -12.62 -3.80 9.80
CA MET A 73 -11.68 -3.82 10.93
C MET A 73 -12.15 -2.95 12.10
N ALA A 74 -12.71 -1.77 11.82
CA ALA A 74 -13.30 -0.92 12.86
C ALA A 74 -14.46 -1.62 13.57
N ALA A 75 -15.37 -2.25 12.81
CA ALA A 75 -16.45 -3.05 13.36
C ALA A 75 -15.93 -4.26 14.18
N LEU A 76 -14.87 -4.92 13.70
CA LEU A 76 -14.24 -6.04 14.40
C LEU A 76 -13.60 -5.59 15.72
N GLY A 77 -12.89 -4.46 15.74
CA GLY A 77 -12.34 -3.85 16.95
C GLY A 77 -13.42 -3.43 17.95
N GLN A 78 -14.56 -2.94 17.45
CA GLN A 78 -15.71 -2.56 18.27
C GLN A 78 -16.52 -3.75 18.81
N SER A 79 -16.46 -4.92 18.17
CA SER A 79 -17.28 -6.09 18.52
C SER A 79 -16.97 -6.69 19.90
N ARG A 80 -15.91 -6.23 20.59
CA ARG A 80 -15.47 -6.73 21.90
C ARG A 80 -15.25 -8.25 21.93
N LEU A 81 -15.01 -8.88 20.77
CA LEU A 81 -14.87 -10.33 20.59
C LEU A 81 -13.93 -10.97 21.62
N SER A 82 -12.75 -10.37 21.86
CA SER A 82 -11.78 -10.85 22.84
C SER A 82 -12.30 -10.84 24.28
N SER A 83 -13.10 -9.82 24.64
CA SER A 83 -13.69 -9.72 25.98
C SER A 83 -14.77 -10.79 26.18
N ASN A 84 -15.59 -11.03 25.16
CA ASN A 84 -16.63 -12.05 25.20
C ASN A 84 -16.00 -13.46 25.26
N LEU A 85 -14.96 -13.72 24.47
CA LEU A 85 -14.18 -14.96 24.55
C LEU A 85 -13.62 -15.22 25.95
N ASN A 86 -13.07 -14.18 26.58
CA ASN A 86 -12.49 -14.29 27.92
C ASN A 86 -13.55 -14.53 29.01
N GLN A 87 -14.75 -13.97 28.84
CA GLN A 87 -15.89 -14.26 29.71
C GLN A 87 -16.37 -15.70 29.56
N MET A 88 -16.44 -16.23 28.34
CA MET A 88 -16.78 -17.63 28.09
C MET A 88 -15.72 -18.58 28.66
N ALA A 89 -14.44 -18.30 28.44
CA ALA A 89 -13.35 -19.09 29.02
C ALA A 89 -13.38 -19.09 30.55
N ARG A 90 -13.70 -17.96 31.19
CA ARG A 90 -13.93 -17.90 32.64
C ARG A 90 -15.12 -18.75 33.06
N ALA A 91 -16.27 -18.61 32.40
CA ALA A 91 -17.48 -19.33 32.75
C ALA A 91 -17.34 -20.86 32.63
N VAL A 92 -16.57 -21.32 31.64
CA VAL A 92 -16.16 -22.72 31.48
C VAL A 92 -15.24 -23.16 32.63
N ASN A 93 -14.18 -22.41 32.91
CA ASN A 93 -13.22 -22.76 33.96
C ASN A 93 -13.83 -22.73 35.37
N THR A 94 -14.84 -21.89 35.62
CA THR A 94 -15.55 -21.82 36.91
C THR A 94 -16.69 -22.83 37.01
N GLY A 95 -16.94 -23.64 35.98
CA GLY A 95 -18.02 -24.63 35.95
C GLY A 95 -19.43 -24.02 35.96
N THR A 96 -19.56 -22.72 35.69
CA THR A 96 -20.85 -22.01 35.64
C THR A 96 -21.51 -22.09 34.27
N LEU A 97 -20.75 -22.45 33.24
CA LEU A 97 -21.28 -22.82 31.93
C LEU A 97 -21.27 -24.35 31.81
N PRO A 98 -22.42 -25.03 31.77
CA PRO A 98 -22.47 -26.45 31.48
C PRO A 98 -22.06 -26.67 30.02
N VAL A 99 -20.80 -27.01 29.80
CA VAL A 99 -20.25 -27.35 28.48
C VAL A 99 -20.11 -28.85 28.37
N HIS A 100 -20.82 -29.44 27.41
CA HIS A 100 -20.52 -30.79 26.98
C HIS A 100 -19.22 -30.78 26.15
N PRO A 101 -18.49 -31.92 26.06
CA PRO A 101 -17.24 -32.00 25.30
C PRO A 101 -17.36 -31.52 23.85
N GLU A 102 -18.54 -31.74 23.24
CA GLU A 102 -18.88 -31.28 21.90
C GLU A 102 -18.96 -29.74 21.82
N THR A 103 -19.62 -29.11 22.80
CA THR A 103 -19.71 -27.65 22.92
C THR A 103 -18.36 -27.00 23.20
N GLU A 104 -17.50 -27.66 23.97
CA GLU A 104 -16.13 -27.20 24.21
C GLU A 104 -15.29 -27.22 22.93
N SER A 105 -15.46 -28.25 22.10
CA SER A 105 -14.81 -28.36 20.79
C SER A 105 -15.29 -27.26 19.84
N ASP A 106 -16.59 -27.03 19.74
CA ASP A 106 -17.18 -26.00 18.89
C ASP A 106 -16.70 -24.59 19.28
N LEU A 107 -16.60 -24.33 20.59
CA LEU A 107 -16.07 -23.07 21.10
C LEU A 107 -14.60 -22.87 20.75
N ARG A 108 -13.76 -23.91 20.89
CA ARG A 108 -12.35 -23.84 20.49
C ARG A 108 -12.21 -23.57 18.98
N GLN A 109 -13.04 -24.23 18.16
CA GLN A 109 -13.04 -24.02 16.71
C GLN A 109 -13.44 -22.59 16.36
N ALA A 110 -14.51 -22.06 16.96
CA ALA A 110 -14.92 -20.67 16.75
C ALA A 110 -13.84 -19.66 17.15
N CYS A 111 -13.11 -19.92 18.25
CA CYS A 111 -11.97 -19.09 18.65
C CYS A 111 -10.83 -19.12 17.61
N ALA A 112 -10.53 -20.29 17.07
CA ALA A 112 -9.52 -20.47 16.03
C ALA A 112 -9.92 -19.76 14.72
N ASP A 113 -11.19 -19.83 14.32
CA ASP A 113 -11.71 -19.19 13.11
C ASP A 113 -11.63 -17.66 13.22
N VAL A 114 -11.96 -17.09 14.39
CA VAL A 114 -11.80 -15.65 14.65
C VAL A 114 -10.33 -15.23 14.61
N HIS A 115 -9.43 -16.04 15.17
CA HIS A 115 -8.00 -15.77 15.12
C HIS A 115 -7.48 -15.79 13.68
N LEU A 116 -7.90 -16.79 12.90
CA LEU A 116 -7.57 -16.93 11.49
C LEU A 116 -8.04 -15.70 10.70
N MET A 117 -9.33 -15.34 10.80
CA MET A 117 -9.87 -14.14 10.16
C MET A 117 -9.07 -12.89 10.51
N ARG A 118 -8.73 -12.68 11.79
CA ARG A 118 -7.92 -11.54 12.22
C ARG A 118 -6.50 -11.58 11.62
N SER A 119 -5.85 -12.73 11.62
CA SER A 119 -4.50 -12.89 11.08
C SER A 119 -4.45 -12.66 9.57
N THR A 120 -5.40 -13.22 8.82
CA THR A 120 -5.52 -13.03 7.36
C THR A 120 -5.76 -11.56 7.02
N LEU A 121 -6.60 -10.86 7.78
CA LEU A 121 -6.81 -9.42 7.61
C LEU A 121 -5.54 -8.62 7.90
N LEU A 122 -4.82 -8.92 8.98
CA LEU A 122 -3.56 -8.23 9.32
C LEU A 122 -2.44 -8.49 8.29
N GLU A 123 -2.32 -9.72 7.80
CA GLU A 123 -1.33 -10.08 6.77
C GLU A 123 -1.62 -9.40 5.43
N ALA A 124 -2.89 -9.32 5.05
CA ALA A 124 -3.32 -8.57 3.85
C ALA A 124 -2.91 -7.09 3.94
N PHE A 125 -2.93 -6.49 5.13
CA PHE A 125 -2.44 -5.11 5.36
C PHE A 125 -0.90 -5.01 5.48
N GLY A 126 -0.22 -6.07 5.93
CA GLY A 126 1.21 -6.08 6.24
C GLY A 126 2.15 -6.35 5.04
N LYS A 127 1.62 -6.70 3.87
CA LYS A 127 2.43 -6.94 2.65
C LYS A 127 2.38 -5.81 1.62
N ASP A 128 1.46 -4.87 1.73
CA ASP A 128 1.33 -3.73 0.81
C ASP A 128 1.77 -2.37 1.38
N GLY A 129 2.39 -2.36 2.56
CA GLY A 129 3.09 -1.17 3.09
C GLY A 129 2.15 -0.05 3.55
N GLY A 130 1.73 -0.14 4.82
CA GLY A 130 1.36 1.06 5.58
C GLY A 130 2.51 2.07 5.60
N PRO A 131 2.23 3.39 5.71
CA PRO A 131 3.12 4.43 5.23
C PRO A 131 4.45 4.45 6.00
N SER A 132 5.54 4.24 5.26
CA SER A 132 6.88 4.75 5.56
C SER A 132 7.32 5.60 4.37
#